data_AF-A0A9D5S6V1-F1
#
_entry.id   AF-A0A9D5S6V1-F1
#
_cell.length_a   1.000
_cell.length_b   1.000
_cell.length_c   1.000
_cell.angle_alpha   90.00
_cell.angle_beta   90.00
_cell.angle_gamma   90.00
#
_symmetry.space_group_name_H-M   'P 1'
#
loop_
_entity.id
_entity.type
_entity.pdbx_description
1 polymer ?
#
loop_
_entity_poly.entity_id
_entity_poly.type
_entity_poly.pdbx_seq_one_letter_code
_entity_poly.pdbx_strand_id
1 'polypeptide(L)'
;MSNFIQVPNEIITKLTNRSKHKIAYLYVYIRNQINDNRSTLNAKEKTKLKYGEALNLDEKTIYNYIKELSSIDLILGIGKDWGIDHRYNVYHFPEIKGDNFIILPSLIDNASLTAEEKGVMLFIKANCIDGTNHFHFKSMAELKAKIGVGKNSTVIKDLEYKGYVRIIDKAIIITNDAFPLYLNGKPENYIYHLIYNYCLYKGVVPPIKEERALFYLKTKYPDGHTKLKEDLLCKCKNLPKDISLNYFCKALLNMMPEKRTNLDFEFTM
;
A
#
# COMPACT_ATOMS: atom_id res chain seq x y z
N MET A 1 10.07 17.33 -6.39
CA MET A 1 9.34 16.72 -5.25
C MET A 1 8.63 15.49 -5.78
N SER A 2 8.87 14.32 -5.22
CA SER A 2 8.13 13.11 -5.61
C SER A 2 6.69 13.28 -5.11
N ASN A 3 5.74 13.50 -6.02
CA ASN A 3 4.33 13.54 -5.67
C ASN A 3 3.92 12.13 -5.23
N PHE A 4 3.40 12.01 -4.02
CA PHE A 4 2.82 10.79 -3.48
C PHE A 4 1.45 11.13 -2.91
N ILE A 5 0.57 10.15 -2.85
CA ILE A 5 -0.80 10.34 -2.35
C ILE A 5 -0.93 9.52 -1.07
N GLN A 6 -1.37 10.17 0.01
CA GLN A 6 -1.73 9.47 1.24
C GLN A 6 -3.21 9.05 1.21
N VAL A 7 -3.45 7.79 1.54
CA VAL A 7 -4.78 7.19 1.56
C VAL A 7 -5.04 6.58 2.94
N PRO A 8 -6.12 6.98 3.63
CA PRO A 8 -6.43 6.45 4.96
C PRO A 8 -6.88 4.98 4.88
N ASN A 9 -6.46 4.14 5.83
CA ASN A 9 -6.81 2.72 5.87
C ASN A 9 -8.33 2.52 6.05
N GLU A 10 -9.00 3.44 6.75
CA GLU A 10 -10.45 3.42 6.98
C GLU A 10 -11.31 3.51 5.70
N ILE A 11 -10.70 3.75 4.53
CA ILE A 11 -11.38 3.69 3.23
C ILE A 11 -12.10 2.35 3.02
N ILE A 12 -11.58 1.25 3.56
CA ILE A 12 -12.21 -0.08 3.48
C ILE A 12 -13.47 -0.14 4.34
N THR A 13 -13.42 0.39 5.56
CA THR A 13 -14.50 0.25 6.54
C THR A 13 -15.63 1.24 6.30
N LYS A 14 -15.32 2.42 5.75
CA LYS A 14 -16.31 3.47 5.49
C LYS A 14 -17.08 3.26 4.18
N LEU A 15 -16.48 2.66 3.16
CA LEU A 15 -17.15 2.43 1.87
C LEU A 15 -17.85 1.08 1.82
N THR A 16 -19.19 1.11 1.89
CA THR A 16 -20.03 -0.10 1.88
C THR A 16 -20.75 -0.35 0.55
N ASN A 17 -20.77 0.65 -0.34
CA ASN A 17 -21.45 0.57 -1.64
C ASN A 17 -20.88 -0.55 -2.54
N ARG A 18 -21.73 -1.11 -3.40
CA ARG A 18 -21.33 -2.06 -4.45
C ARG A 18 -20.20 -1.51 -5.34
N SER A 19 -20.16 -0.20 -5.55
CA SER A 19 -19.14 0.50 -6.35
C SER A 19 -17.93 1.00 -5.54
N LYS A 20 -17.78 0.60 -4.27
CA LYS A 20 -16.73 1.08 -3.35
C LYS A 20 -15.32 1.13 -3.92
N HIS A 21 -14.93 0.16 -4.76
CA HIS A 21 -13.60 0.16 -5.38
C HIS A 21 -13.42 1.35 -6.34
N LYS A 22 -14.42 1.62 -7.19
CA LYS A 22 -14.39 2.79 -8.09
C LYS A 22 -14.47 4.11 -7.30
N ILE A 23 -15.20 4.13 -6.20
CA ILE A 23 -15.29 5.31 -5.31
C ILE A 23 -13.95 5.58 -4.63
N ALA A 24 -13.28 4.55 -4.12
CA ALA A 24 -11.94 4.67 -3.55
C ALA A 24 -10.90 5.12 -4.58
N TYR A 25 -10.98 4.60 -5.80
CA TYR A 25 -10.12 5.07 -6.89
C TYR A 25 -10.43 6.52 -7.28
N LEU A 26 -11.70 6.94 -7.30
CA LEU A 26 -12.07 8.34 -7.52
C LEU A 26 -11.46 9.26 -6.46
N TYR A 27 -11.53 8.87 -5.18
CA TYR A 27 -10.88 9.62 -4.08
C TYR A 27 -9.39 9.84 -4.36
N VAL A 28 -8.67 8.77 -4.71
CA VAL A 28 -7.25 8.82 -5.09
C VAL A 28 -7.00 9.71 -6.30
N TYR A 29 -7.84 9.60 -7.33
CA TYR A 29 -7.71 10.38 -8.55
C TYR A 29 -7.88 11.88 -8.28
N ILE A 30 -8.87 12.26 -7.47
CA ILE A 30 -9.09 13.65 -7.05
C ILE A 30 -7.90 14.12 -6.20
N ARG A 31 -7.47 13.33 -5.20
CA ARG A 31 -6.31 13.64 -4.34
C ARG A 31 -5.03 13.89 -5.14
N ASN A 32 -4.79 13.15 -6.22
CA ASN A 32 -3.61 13.32 -7.07
C ASN A 32 -3.52 14.70 -7.75
N GLN A 33 -4.64 15.41 -7.87
CA GLN A 33 -4.66 16.76 -8.44
C GLN A 33 -4.16 17.81 -7.44
N ILE A 34 -3.90 17.44 -6.18
CA ILE A 34 -3.39 18.33 -5.15
C ILE A 34 -1.87 18.35 -5.21
N ASN A 35 -1.31 19.52 -5.51
CA ASN A 35 0.11 19.77 -5.30
C ASN A 35 0.38 19.94 -3.79
N ASP A 36 1.46 19.33 -3.28
CA ASP A 36 1.99 19.47 -1.92
C ASP A 36 1.18 18.86 -0.76
N ASN A 37 0.36 17.81 -0.99
CA ASN A 37 -0.42 17.14 0.08
C ASN A 37 -1.33 18.08 0.91
N ARG A 38 -1.70 19.24 0.36
CA ARG A 38 -2.57 20.22 1.03
C ARG A 38 -3.93 19.60 1.36
N SER A 39 -4.59 20.17 2.38
CA SER A 39 -5.95 19.78 2.79
C SER A 39 -7.06 20.32 1.88
N THR A 40 -6.72 21.07 0.82
CA THR A 40 -7.71 21.69 -0.07
C THR A 40 -7.27 21.58 -1.53
N LEU A 41 -8.22 21.22 -2.40
CA LEU A 41 -8.08 21.18 -3.86
C LEU A 41 -9.05 22.15 -4.52
N ASN A 42 -8.53 23.06 -5.34
CA ASN A 42 -9.34 23.88 -6.25
C ASN A 42 -9.38 23.23 -7.62
N ALA A 43 -10.47 22.54 -7.97
CA ALA A 43 -10.64 21.89 -9.27
C ALA A 43 -11.55 22.73 -10.18
N LYS A 44 -11.13 23.03 -11.41
CA LYS A 44 -11.99 23.68 -12.42
C LYS A 44 -13.27 22.87 -12.66
N GLU A 45 -14.37 23.52 -13.04
CA GLU A 45 -15.64 22.84 -13.34
C GLU A 45 -15.48 21.74 -14.41
N LYS A 46 -14.65 22.00 -15.45
CA LYS A 46 -14.27 21.02 -16.49
C LYS A 46 -13.51 19.78 -15.96
N THR A 47 -13.02 19.80 -14.73
CA THR A 47 -12.29 18.67 -14.13
C THR A 47 -13.23 17.50 -13.77
N LYS A 48 -14.53 17.74 -13.56
CA LYS A 48 -15.51 16.64 -13.40
C LYS A 48 -15.63 15.76 -14.63
N LEU A 49 -15.56 16.37 -15.82
CA LEU A 49 -15.56 15.64 -17.09
C LEU A 49 -14.34 14.70 -17.17
N LYS A 50 -13.17 15.18 -16.76
CA LYS A 50 -11.94 14.38 -16.69
C LYS A 50 -12.02 13.22 -15.70
N TYR A 51 -12.77 13.37 -14.60
CA TYR A 51 -13.04 12.26 -13.67
C TYR A 51 -13.90 11.19 -14.32
N GLY A 52 -14.94 11.61 -15.05
CA GLY A 52 -15.79 10.70 -15.83
C GLY A 52 -15.00 9.94 -16.89
N GLU A 53 -14.16 10.63 -17.66
CA GLU A 53 -13.27 10.03 -18.67
C GLU A 53 -12.29 9.02 -18.04
N ALA A 54 -11.61 9.40 -16.96
CA ALA A 54 -10.60 8.56 -16.31
C ALA A 54 -11.17 7.27 -15.68
N LEU A 55 -12.45 7.29 -15.30
CA LEU A 55 -13.14 6.15 -14.70
C LEU A 55 -14.10 5.45 -15.67
N ASN A 56 -14.28 6.00 -16.88
CA ASN A 56 -15.32 5.62 -17.84
C ASN A 56 -16.73 5.62 -17.20
N LEU A 57 -17.11 6.74 -16.60
CA LEU A 57 -18.38 6.95 -15.89
C LEU A 57 -19.04 8.25 -16.33
N ASP A 58 -20.37 8.29 -16.28
CA ASP A 58 -21.13 9.51 -16.53
C ASP A 58 -21.03 10.50 -15.36
N GLU A 59 -21.30 11.78 -15.65
CA GLU A 59 -21.18 12.87 -14.68
C GLU A 59 -22.10 12.68 -13.45
N LYS A 60 -23.30 12.11 -13.63
CA LYS A 60 -24.24 11.86 -12.53
C LYS A 60 -23.70 10.80 -11.58
N THR A 61 -23.07 9.75 -12.11
CA THR A 61 -22.40 8.73 -11.29
C THR A 61 -21.22 9.33 -10.52
N ILE A 62 -20.38 10.15 -11.16
CA ILE A 62 -19.28 10.85 -10.48
C ILE A 62 -19.81 11.75 -9.36
N TYR A 63 -20.88 12.51 -9.61
CA TYR A 63 -21.51 13.35 -8.59
C TYR A 63 -21.97 12.54 -7.38
N ASN A 64 -22.62 11.39 -7.61
CA ASN A 64 -23.06 10.50 -6.54
C ASN A 64 -21.90 9.93 -5.72
N TYR A 65 -20.80 9.56 -6.38
CA TYR A 65 -19.61 9.05 -5.70
C TYR A 65 -18.93 10.12 -4.84
N ILE A 66 -18.86 11.36 -5.32
CA ILE A 66 -18.33 12.48 -4.54
C ILE A 66 -19.24 12.75 -3.32
N LYS A 67 -20.56 12.69 -3.50
CA LYS A 67 -21.52 12.82 -2.39
C LYS A 67 -21.32 11.72 -1.35
N GLU A 68 -21.07 10.48 -1.78
CA GLU A 68 -20.75 9.37 -0.87
C GLU A 68 -19.46 9.62 -0.10
N LEU A 69 -18.38 10.00 -0.79
CA LEU A 69 -17.10 10.38 -0.15
C LEU A 69 -17.29 11.51 0.87
N SER A 70 -18.21 12.44 0.60
CA SER A 70 -18.53 13.52 1.52
C SER A 70 -19.31 13.03 2.74
N SER A 71 -20.23 12.09 2.57
CA SER A 71 -21.03 11.53 3.67
C SER A 71 -20.23 10.68 4.66
N ILE A 72 -19.02 10.27 4.30
CA ILE A 72 -18.10 9.49 5.14
C ILE A 72 -16.86 10.30 5.56
N ASP A 73 -16.95 11.63 5.44
CA ASP A 73 -15.92 12.59 5.84
C ASP A 73 -14.57 12.43 5.13
N LEU A 74 -14.52 11.72 3.99
CA LEU A 74 -13.29 11.67 3.16
C LEU A 74 -13.14 12.93 2.30
N ILE A 75 -14.24 13.68 2.09
CA ILE A 75 -14.27 15.01 1.48
C ILE A 75 -15.18 15.90 2.35
N LEU A 76 -14.65 16.95 2.98
CA LEU A 76 -15.37 17.77 3.96
C LEU A 76 -16.33 18.81 3.35
N GLY A 77 -16.28 19.03 2.05
CA GLY A 77 -17.16 19.99 1.39
C GLY A 77 -16.91 20.10 -0.10
N ILE A 78 -17.96 20.51 -0.82
CA ILE A 78 -17.92 20.91 -2.23
C ILE A 78 -18.36 22.38 -2.27
N GLY A 79 -17.40 23.29 -2.42
CA GLY A 79 -17.67 24.72 -2.58
C GLY A 79 -17.71 25.14 -4.05
N LYS A 80 -18.41 26.24 -4.35
CA LYS A 80 -18.19 27.01 -5.57
C LYS A 80 -17.45 28.27 -5.20
N ASP A 81 -16.20 28.39 -5.65
CA ASP A 81 -15.47 29.65 -5.54
C ASP A 81 -15.81 30.56 -6.74
N TRP A 82 -15.98 31.84 -6.47
CA TRP A 82 -16.38 32.87 -7.43
C TRP A 82 -15.17 33.77 -7.74
N GLY A 83 -14.24 33.24 -8.54
CA GLY A 83 -13.18 34.06 -9.14
C GLY A 83 -13.73 34.96 -10.25
N ILE A 84 -12.98 36.01 -10.60
CA ILE A 84 -13.36 37.07 -11.56
C ILE A 84 -13.78 36.55 -12.94
N ASP A 85 -13.47 35.30 -13.31
CA ASP A 85 -13.89 34.73 -14.60
C ASP A 85 -14.26 33.23 -14.60
N HIS A 86 -14.13 32.48 -13.50
CA HIS A 86 -14.20 31.01 -13.56
C HIS A 86 -14.89 30.38 -12.33
N ARG A 87 -15.70 29.34 -12.58
CA ARG A 87 -16.30 28.49 -11.54
C ARG A 87 -15.39 27.29 -11.24
N TYR A 88 -15.17 27.03 -9.95
CA TYR A 88 -14.37 25.91 -9.46
C TYR A 88 -15.19 25.07 -8.48
N ASN A 89 -14.99 23.75 -8.49
CA ASN A 89 -15.34 22.89 -7.38
C ASN A 89 -14.16 22.90 -6.40
N VAL A 90 -14.41 23.30 -5.16
CA VAL A 90 -13.40 23.23 -4.09
C VAL A 90 -13.67 21.97 -3.29
N TYR A 91 -12.70 21.06 -3.22
CA TYR A 91 -12.75 19.86 -2.39
C TYR A 91 -11.84 20.05 -1.19
N HIS A 92 -12.41 19.91 0.01
CA HIS A 92 -11.64 19.89 1.25
C HIS A 92 -11.41 18.45 1.69
N PHE A 93 -10.18 18.11 2.06
CA PHE A 93 -9.81 16.80 2.57
C PHE A 93 -9.48 16.92 4.05
N PRO A 94 -9.97 15.99 4.89
CA PRO A 94 -9.57 15.97 6.28
C PRO A 94 -8.06 15.73 6.41
N GLU A 95 -7.50 16.21 7.51
CA GLU A 95 -6.20 15.75 7.96
C GLU A 95 -6.27 14.24 8.24
N ILE A 96 -5.29 13.49 7.74
CA ILE A 96 -5.22 12.05 7.99
C ILE A 96 -4.58 11.83 9.36
N LYS A 97 -5.41 11.58 10.38
CA LYS A 97 -4.96 11.39 11.77
C LYS A 97 -4.70 9.93 12.16
N GLY A 98 -5.09 8.97 11.34
CA GLY A 98 -4.95 7.54 11.59
C GLY A 98 -4.03 6.82 10.60
N ASP A 99 -4.03 5.50 10.67
CA ASP A 99 -3.24 4.65 9.79
C ASP A 99 -3.56 4.93 8.33
N ASN A 100 -2.50 5.02 7.55
CA ASN A 100 -2.58 5.33 6.13
C ASN A 100 -1.46 4.63 5.38
N PHE A 101 -1.67 4.53 4.08
CA PHE A 101 -0.67 4.07 3.15
C PHE A 101 -0.43 5.11 2.08
N ILE A 102 0.71 4.95 1.41
CA ILE A 102 1.12 5.80 0.33
C ILE A 102 0.99 5.05 -0.99
N ILE A 103 0.58 5.79 -2.02
CA ILE A 103 0.62 5.36 -3.41
C ILE A 103 1.31 6.42 -4.26
N LEU A 104 1.87 5.99 -5.39
CA LEU A 104 2.49 6.88 -6.38
C LEU A 104 1.51 7.16 -7.54
N PRO A 105 1.64 8.33 -8.21
CA PRO A 105 0.83 8.69 -9.39
C PRO A 105 0.88 7.65 -10.52
N SER A 106 1.95 6.84 -10.58
CA SER A 106 2.06 5.73 -11.55
C SER A 106 0.92 4.72 -11.47
N LEU A 107 0.20 4.60 -10.35
CA LEU A 107 -1.04 3.80 -10.29
C LEU A 107 -2.13 4.38 -11.19
N ILE A 108 -2.27 5.72 -11.19
CA ILE A 108 -3.28 6.44 -11.95
C ILE A 108 -2.95 6.39 -13.43
N ASP A 109 -1.68 6.58 -13.77
CA ASP A 109 -1.20 6.60 -15.16
C ASP A 109 -1.17 5.20 -15.82
N ASN A 110 -1.32 4.14 -15.03
CA ASN A 110 -1.32 2.78 -15.53
C ASN A 110 -2.60 2.46 -16.33
N ALA A 111 -2.50 2.46 -17.65
CA ALA A 111 -3.59 2.16 -18.58
C ALA A 111 -3.98 0.68 -18.66
N SER A 112 -3.13 -0.24 -18.19
CA SER A 112 -3.40 -1.69 -18.18
C SER A 112 -4.35 -2.11 -17.05
N LEU A 113 -4.61 -1.21 -16.10
CA LEU A 113 -5.53 -1.40 -14.99
C LEU A 113 -6.81 -0.58 -15.20
N THR A 114 -7.95 -1.24 -15.03
CA THR A 114 -9.25 -0.59 -14.96
C THR A 114 -9.41 0.19 -13.65
N ALA A 115 -10.36 1.12 -13.59
CA ALA A 115 -10.71 1.84 -12.37
C ALA A 115 -11.10 0.92 -11.20
N GLU A 116 -11.78 -0.20 -11.50
CA GLU A 116 -12.15 -1.20 -10.50
C GLU A 116 -10.92 -1.94 -9.96
N GLU A 117 -10.03 -2.39 -10.84
CA GLU A 117 -8.79 -3.06 -10.44
C GLU A 117 -7.89 -2.16 -9.59
N LYS A 118 -7.71 -0.88 -9.97
CA LYS A 118 -6.98 0.10 -9.14
C LYS A 118 -7.62 0.23 -7.77
N GLY A 119 -8.94 0.33 -7.70
CA GLY A 119 -9.70 0.37 -6.45
C GLY A 119 -9.53 -0.89 -5.59
N VAL A 120 -9.55 -2.08 -6.20
CA VAL A 120 -9.30 -3.35 -5.50
C VAL A 120 -7.90 -3.39 -4.91
N MET A 121 -6.88 -2.89 -5.61
CA MET A 121 -5.52 -2.81 -5.08
C MET A 121 -5.40 -1.88 -3.86
N LEU A 122 -6.16 -0.77 -3.82
CA LEU A 122 -6.24 0.09 -2.62
C LEU A 122 -6.81 -0.68 -1.42
N PHE A 123 -7.85 -1.50 -1.63
CA PHE A 123 -8.45 -2.33 -0.58
C PHE A 123 -7.52 -3.46 -0.14
N ILE A 124 -6.73 -4.04 -1.05
CA ILE A 124 -5.68 -5.01 -0.68
C ILE A 124 -4.64 -4.30 0.19
N LYS A 125 -4.13 -3.14 -0.24
CA LYS A 125 -3.09 -2.40 0.48
C LYS A 125 -3.51 -1.99 1.89
N ALA A 126 -4.74 -1.51 2.04
CA ALA A 126 -5.25 -1.11 3.34
C ALA A 126 -5.52 -2.29 4.30
N ASN A 127 -5.48 -3.55 3.81
CA ASN A 127 -5.47 -4.77 4.63
C ASN A 127 -4.05 -5.33 4.85
N CYS A 128 -3.02 -4.78 4.19
CA CYS A 128 -1.65 -5.26 4.37
C CYS A 128 -1.16 -5.00 5.79
N ILE A 129 -0.19 -5.80 6.21
CA ILE A 129 0.54 -5.54 7.45
C ILE A 129 1.33 -4.24 7.30
N ASP A 130 1.37 -3.44 8.36
CA ASP A 130 2.05 -2.15 8.37
C ASP A 130 3.51 -2.26 7.91
N GLY A 131 3.89 -1.36 7.01
CA GLY A 131 5.22 -1.35 6.40
C GLY A 131 5.47 -2.44 5.36
N THR A 132 4.48 -3.27 5.01
CA THR A 132 4.60 -4.32 3.99
C THR A 132 3.60 -4.13 2.85
N ASN A 133 3.71 -4.98 1.82
CA ASN A 133 2.75 -5.07 0.71
C ASN A 133 2.02 -6.41 0.71
N HIS A 134 1.96 -7.12 1.84
CA HIS A 134 1.28 -8.42 1.92
C HIS A 134 0.22 -8.49 3.01
N PHE A 135 -0.82 -9.27 2.73
CA PHE A 135 -1.95 -9.54 3.61
C PHE A 135 -2.18 -11.06 3.69
N HIS A 136 -2.28 -11.60 4.90
CA HIS A 136 -2.51 -13.04 5.13
C HIS A 136 -4.00 -13.37 5.26
N PHE A 137 -4.42 -14.47 4.64
CA PHE A 137 -5.81 -14.95 4.64
C PHE A 137 -5.87 -16.46 4.86
N LYS A 138 -6.92 -16.96 5.50
CA LYS A 138 -7.09 -18.41 5.73
C LYS A 138 -7.68 -19.13 4.52
N SER A 139 -8.48 -18.41 3.73
CA SER A 139 -9.10 -18.92 2.50
C SER A 139 -9.31 -17.81 1.47
N MET A 140 -9.46 -18.17 0.19
CA MET A 140 -9.81 -17.22 -0.86
C MET A 140 -11.17 -16.53 -0.61
N ALA A 141 -12.11 -17.21 0.08
CA ALA A 141 -13.38 -16.62 0.45
C ALA A 141 -13.20 -15.49 1.48
N GLU A 142 -12.32 -15.70 2.48
CA GLU A 142 -11.96 -14.66 3.46
C GLU A 142 -11.28 -13.47 2.77
N LEU A 143 -10.29 -13.73 1.90
CA LEU A 143 -9.63 -12.67 1.14
C LEU A 143 -10.65 -11.83 0.38
N LYS A 144 -11.53 -12.47 -0.40
CA LYS A 144 -12.57 -11.78 -1.18
C LYS A 144 -13.52 -10.97 -0.29
N ALA A 145 -13.91 -11.52 0.86
CA ALA A 145 -14.75 -10.83 1.82
C ALA A 145 -14.07 -9.58 2.39
N LYS A 146 -12.80 -9.69 2.83
CA LYS A 146 -12.04 -8.57 3.41
C LYS A 146 -11.79 -7.43 2.42
N ILE A 147 -11.46 -7.75 1.17
CA ILE A 147 -11.29 -6.73 0.12
C ILE A 147 -12.63 -6.29 -0.48
N GLY A 148 -13.73 -6.95 -0.12
CA GLY A 148 -15.08 -6.59 -0.49
C GLY A 148 -15.48 -6.91 -1.93
N VAL A 149 -14.86 -7.90 -2.58
CA VAL A 149 -15.24 -8.35 -3.94
C VAL A 149 -16.19 -9.54 -3.89
N GLY A 150 -17.03 -9.69 -4.91
CA GLY A 150 -18.00 -10.78 -4.99
C GLY A 150 -17.35 -12.17 -5.03
N LYS A 151 -18.04 -13.19 -4.52
CA LYS A 151 -17.56 -14.60 -4.49
C LYS A 151 -17.10 -15.09 -5.86
N ASN A 152 -17.81 -14.71 -6.92
CA ASN A 152 -17.54 -15.11 -8.31
C ASN A 152 -16.62 -14.13 -9.07
N SER A 153 -16.15 -13.05 -8.43
CA SER A 153 -15.27 -12.08 -9.09
C SER A 153 -13.93 -12.71 -9.47
N THR A 154 -13.46 -12.42 -10.68
CA THR A 154 -12.17 -12.84 -11.22
C THR A 154 -11.06 -11.82 -10.97
N VAL A 155 -11.38 -10.62 -10.47
CA VAL A 155 -10.45 -9.46 -10.43
C VAL A 155 -9.10 -9.75 -9.78
N ILE A 156 -9.05 -10.61 -8.74
CA ILE A 156 -7.79 -11.01 -8.10
C ILE A 156 -6.94 -11.85 -9.05
N LYS A 157 -7.56 -12.79 -9.77
CA LYS A 157 -6.88 -13.61 -10.78
C LYS A 157 -6.41 -12.76 -11.95
N ASP A 158 -7.21 -11.78 -12.36
CA ASP A 158 -6.86 -10.87 -13.45
C ASP A 158 -5.66 -9.98 -13.05
N LEU A 159 -5.65 -9.45 -11.84
CA LEU A 159 -4.52 -8.72 -11.26
C LEU A 159 -3.26 -9.59 -11.14
N GLU A 160 -3.41 -10.86 -10.78
CA GLU A 160 -2.30 -11.82 -10.69
C GLU A 160 -1.73 -12.17 -12.06
N TYR A 161 -2.60 -12.45 -13.04
CA TYR A 161 -2.20 -12.68 -14.43
C TYR A 161 -1.46 -11.49 -15.03
N LYS A 162 -1.91 -10.27 -14.71
CA LYS A 162 -1.24 -9.02 -15.10
C LYS A 162 0.05 -8.72 -14.31
N GLY A 163 0.38 -9.53 -13.29
CA GLY A 163 1.60 -9.38 -12.50
C GLY A 163 1.58 -8.25 -11.47
N TYR A 164 0.41 -7.70 -11.14
CA TYR A 164 0.25 -6.62 -10.14
C TYR A 164 0.08 -7.12 -8.72
N VAL A 165 -0.35 -8.37 -8.57
CA VAL A 165 -0.36 -9.10 -7.31
C VAL A 165 0.21 -10.50 -7.51
N ARG A 166 0.60 -11.14 -6.41
CA ARG A 166 1.01 -12.54 -6.39
C ARG A 166 0.42 -13.20 -5.15
N ILE A 167 -0.11 -14.42 -5.30
CA ILE A 167 -0.47 -15.26 -4.17
C ILE A 167 0.70 -16.20 -3.85
N ILE A 168 1.22 -16.12 -2.62
CA ILE A 168 2.23 -17.04 -2.12
C ILE A 168 1.67 -17.67 -0.85
N ASP A 169 1.46 -18.99 -0.91
CA ASP A 169 0.83 -19.77 0.15
C ASP A 169 -0.53 -19.19 0.58
N LYS A 170 -0.58 -18.54 1.75
CA LYS A 170 -1.78 -17.92 2.33
C LYS A 170 -1.68 -16.40 2.43
N ALA A 171 -0.88 -15.78 1.56
CA ALA A 171 -0.74 -14.33 1.50
C ALA A 171 -0.93 -13.81 0.07
N ILE A 172 -1.63 -12.68 -0.04
CA ILE A 172 -1.66 -11.88 -1.27
C ILE A 172 -0.64 -10.78 -1.14
N ILE A 173 0.15 -10.56 -2.17
CA ILE A 173 1.26 -9.61 -2.19
C ILE A 173 1.07 -8.64 -3.35
N ILE A 174 1.09 -7.34 -3.09
CA ILE A 174 1.14 -6.32 -4.14
C ILE A 174 2.58 -6.23 -4.67
N THR A 175 2.74 -6.45 -5.97
CA THR A 175 4.03 -6.39 -6.69
C THR A 175 4.18 -5.12 -7.53
N ASN A 176 3.13 -4.30 -7.61
CA ASN A 176 3.12 -3.06 -8.36
C ASN A 176 3.92 -1.96 -7.64
N ASP A 177 4.90 -1.37 -8.32
CA ASP A 177 5.79 -0.31 -7.80
C ASP A 177 5.07 0.98 -7.42
N ALA A 178 3.82 1.17 -7.85
CA ALA A 178 3.00 2.27 -7.38
C ALA A 178 2.65 2.20 -5.89
N PHE A 179 2.94 1.07 -5.22
CA PHE A 179 2.80 0.86 -3.79
C PHE A 179 4.19 0.74 -3.14
N PRO A 180 4.86 1.86 -2.87
CA PRO A 180 6.21 1.82 -2.34
C PRO A 180 6.23 1.27 -0.91
N LEU A 181 7.24 0.45 -0.60
CA LEU A 181 7.53 0.03 0.79
C LEU A 181 8.10 1.21 1.61
N TYR A 182 8.63 2.24 0.96
CA TYR A 182 9.21 3.43 1.57
C TYR A 182 9.27 4.60 0.57
N LEU A 183 9.22 5.83 1.07
CA LEU A 183 9.41 7.04 0.24
C LEU A 183 10.82 7.64 0.33
N ASN A 184 11.51 7.44 1.45
CA ASN A 184 12.77 8.10 1.76
C ASN A 184 13.93 7.11 1.79
N GLY A 185 15.07 7.53 1.23
CA GLY A 185 16.28 6.74 1.04
C GLY A 185 17.10 6.49 2.31
N LYS A 186 16.46 6.10 3.42
CA LYS A 186 17.19 5.58 4.58
C LYS A 186 17.82 4.22 4.22
N PRO A 187 19.09 3.95 4.56
CA PRO A 187 19.74 2.66 4.26
C PRO A 187 18.93 1.44 4.71
N GLU A 188 18.26 1.52 5.86
CA GLU A 188 17.40 0.47 6.42
C GLU A 188 16.24 0.11 5.48
N ASN A 189 15.65 1.10 4.80
CA ASN A 189 14.56 0.88 3.86
C ASN A 189 15.04 0.18 2.59
N TYR A 190 16.23 0.55 2.08
CA TYR A 190 16.85 -0.14 0.95
C TYR A 190 17.19 -1.59 1.27
N ILE A 191 17.78 -1.84 2.45
CA ILE A 191 18.07 -3.19 2.93
C ILE A 191 16.79 -4.01 3.02
N TYR A 192 15.74 -3.44 3.63
CA TYR A 192 14.45 -4.10 3.73
C TYR A 192 13.88 -4.42 2.34
N HIS A 193 13.90 -3.48 1.40
CA HIS A 193 13.41 -3.68 0.04
C HIS A 193 14.19 -4.76 -0.72
N LEU A 194 15.51 -4.83 -0.56
CA LEU A 194 16.32 -5.90 -1.15
C LEU A 194 15.97 -7.28 -0.59
N ILE A 195 15.80 -7.38 0.73
CA ILE A 195 15.35 -8.62 1.38
C ILE A 195 13.95 -8.98 0.93
N TYR A 196 13.04 -7.99 0.84
CA TYR A 196 11.66 -8.18 0.38
C TYR A 196 11.63 -8.77 -1.03
N ASN A 197 12.33 -8.15 -1.98
CA ASN A 197 12.40 -8.62 -3.36
C ASN A 197 13.10 -9.98 -3.47
N TYR A 198 14.10 -10.25 -2.63
CA TYR A 198 14.75 -11.56 -2.57
C TYR A 198 13.76 -12.67 -2.13
N CYS A 199 12.91 -12.38 -1.14
CA CYS A 199 11.85 -13.31 -0.73
C CYS A 199 10.86 -13.58 -1.86
N LEU A 200 10.45 -12.54 -2.60
CA LEU A 200 9.57 -12.69 -3.77
C LEU A 200 10.22 -13.54 -4.87
N TYR A 201 11.52 -13.33 -5.13
CA TYR A 201 12.29 -14.14 -6.08
C TYR A 201 12.34 -15.62 -5.65
N LYS A 202 12.44 -15.88 -4.35
CA LYS A 202 12.45 -17.24 -3.78
C LYS A 202 11.05 -17.85 -3.57
N GLY A 203 9.98 -17.13 -3.90
CA GLY A 203 8.62 -17.63 -3.73
C GLY A 203 8.21 -17.78 -2.25
N VAL A 204 8.74 -16.92 -1.37
CA VAL A 204 8.43 -16.89 0.06
C VAL A 204 7.79 -15.55 0.42
N VAL A 205 6.84 -15.57 1.34
CA VAL A 205 6.20 -14.35 1.85
C VAL A 205 7.27 -13.50 2.56
N PRO A 206 7.48 -12.23 2.16
CA PRO A 206 8.47 -11.38 2.80
C PRO A 206 8.22 -11.19 4.31
N PRO A 207 9.27 -10.99 5.13
CA PRO A 207 9.11 -10.76 6.55
C PRO A 207 8.52 -9.37 6.84
N ILE A 208 7.88 -9.24 8.00
CA ILE A 208 7.45 -7.96 8.55
C ILE A 208 8.67 -7.10 8.87
N LYS A 209 8.50 -5.78 8.85
CA LYS A 209 9.55 -4.82 9.21
C LYS A 209 9.85 -4.88 10.71
N GLU A 210 11.12 -5.06 11.05
CA GLU A 210 11.62 -5.12 12.44
C GLU A 210 12.81 -4.15 12.58
N GLU A 211 12.62 -3.03 13.27
CA GLU A 211 13.61 -1.94 13.32
C GLU A 211 14.96 -2.40 13.89
N ARG A 212 14.94 -3.21 14.95
CA ARG A 212 16.16 -3.73 15.58
C ARG A 212 16.98 -4.62 14.64
N ALA A 213 16.31 -5.47 13.87
CA ALA A 213 16.97 -6.33 12.89
C ALA A 213 17.57 -5.49 11.73
N LEU A 214 16.82 -4.50 11.25
CA LEU A 214 17.29 -3.59 10.21
C LEU A 214 18.49 -2.75 10.66
N PHE A 215 18.54 -2.37 11.94
CA PHE A 215 19.69 -1.67 12.50
C PHE A 215 20.98 -2.52 12.41
N TYR A 216 20.94 -3.79 12.83
CA TYR A 216 22.11 -4.66 12.74
C TYR A 216 22.54 -4.92 11.29
N LEU A 217 21.57 -5.11 10.39
CA LEU A 217 21.84 -5.30 8.97
C LEU A 217 22.46 -4.05 8.34
N LYS A 218 21.99 -2.85 8.71
CA LYS A 218 22.59 -1.58 8.30
C LYS A 218 24.04 -1.47 8.75
N THR A 219 24.36 -1.83 10.00
CA THR A 219 25.74 -1.79 10.49
C THR A 219 26.68 -2.68 9.66
N LYS A 220 26.19 -3.84 9.20
CA LYS A 220 27.00 -4.73 8.34
C LYS A 220 27.05 -4.28 6.87
N TYR A 221 25.97 -3.70 6.38
CA TYR A 221 25.82 -3.28 4.98
C TYR A 221 25.50 -1.77 4.91
N PRO A 222 26.44 -0.89 5.32
CA PRO A 222 26.19 0.56 5.36
C PRO A 222 25.86 1.12 3.97
N ASP A 223 26.51 0.58 2.93
CA ASP A 223 26.30 0.97 1.52
C ASP A 223 25.30 0.05 0.78
N GLY A 224 24.62 -0.83 1.52
CA GLY A 224 23.33 -1.46 1.17
C GLY A 224 23.20 -2.36 -0.05
N HIS A 225 24.10 -2.37 -1.04
CA HIS A 225 23.69 -2.77 -2.39
C HIS A 225 24.33 -4.08 -2.89
N THR A 226 25.62 -4.06 -3.24
CA THR A 226 26.23 -5.20 -3.96
C THR A 226 26.49 -6.38 -3.03
N LYS A 227 27.18 -6.11 -1.91
CA LYS A 227 27.55 -7.16 -0.94
C LYS A 227 26.35 -7.84 -0.29
N LEU A 228 25.26 -7.09 -0.03
CA LEU A 228 24.04 -7.67 0.52
C LEU A 228 23.39 -8.66 -0.45
N LYS A 229 23.29 -8.31 -1.74
CA LYS A 229 22.74 -9.20 -2.78
C LYS A 229 23.56 -10.48 -2.90
N GLU A 230 24.89 -10.36 -2.93
CA GLU A 230 25.81 -11.50 -2.98
C GLU A 230 25.65 -12.40 -1.75
N ASP A 231 25.67 -11.81 -0.55
CA ASP A 231 25.52 -12.57 0.70
C ASP A 231 24.15 -13.25 0.80
N LEU A 232 23.06 -12.62 0.33
CA LEU A 232 21.75 -13.25 0.25
C LEU A 232 21.78 -14.51 -0.64
N LEU A 233 22.38 -14.41 -1.83
CA LEU A 233 22.51 -15.54 -2.76
C LEU A 233 23.38 -16.66 -2.21
N CYS A 234 24.48 -16.33 -1.53
CA CYS A 234 25.42 -17.31 -1.01
C CYS A 234 24.95 -17.96 0.30
N LYS A 235 24.41 -17.18 1.24
CA LYS A 235 24.11 -17.61 2.62
C LYS A 235 22.64 -17.95 2.85
N CYS A 236 21.75 -17.42 2.04
CA CYS A 236 20.30 -17.64 2.16
C CYS A 236 19.74 -18.41 0.94
N LYS A 237 20.44 -19.47 0.50
CA LYS A 237 20.08 -20.26 -0.70
C LYS A 237 18.66 -20.81 -0.66
N ASN A 238 18.30 -21.39 0.49
CA ASN A 238 16.99 -21.94 0.78
C ASN A 238 16.36 -21.10 1.90
N LEU A 239 15.14 -20.61 1.67
CA LEU A 239 14.39 -19.88 2.68
C LEU A 239 13.34 -20.80 3.33
N PRO A 240 13.18 -20.78 4.66
CA PRO A 240 12.03 -21.39 5.31
C PRO A 240 10.73 -20.71 4.85
N LYS A 241 9.60 -21.41 4.98
CA LYS A 241 8.27 -20.88 4.64
C LYS A 241 7.92 -19.65 5.49
N ASP A 242 8.16 -19.75 6.79
CA ASP A 242 7.98 -18.65 7.74
C ASP A 242 9.33 -17.98 7.99
N ILE A 243 9.47 -16.77 7.49
CA ILE A 243 10.71 -16.00 7.51
C ILE A 243 10.57 -14.74 8.38
N SER A 244 11.63 -14.39 9.10
CA SER A 244 11.73 -13.14 9.90
C SER A 244 12.98 -12.37 9.52
N LEU A 245 13.07 -11.08 9.86
CA LEU A 245 14.32 -10.35 9.66
C LEU A 245 15.44 -10.83 10.59
N ASN A 246 15.09 -11.42 11.73
CA ASN A 246 16.05 -12.07 12.61
C ASN A 246 16.72 -13.30 11.96
N TYR A 247 16.00 -14.06 11.13
CA TYR A 247 16.64 -15.12 10.33
C TYR A 247 17.76 -14.55 9.46
N PHE A 248 17.48 -13.47 8.73
CA PHE A 248 18.47 -12.80 7.89
C PHE A 248 19.63 -12.25 8.72
N CYS A 249 19.38 -11.72 9.92
CA CYS A 249 20.45 -11.33 10.85
C CYS A 249 21.37 -12.51 11.18
N LYS A 250 20.82 -13.66 11.60
CA LYS A 250 21.62 -14.84 11.93
C LYS A 250 22.42 -15.35 10.73
N ALA A 251 21.76 -15.49 9.58
CA ALA A 251 22.38 -16.01 8.36
C ALA A 251 23.44 -15.07 7.78
N LEU A 252 23.20 -13.76 7.79
CA LEU A 252 24.08 -12.79 7.16
C LEU A 252 25.19 -12.32 8.11
N LEU A 253 24.89 -12.10 9.39
CA LEU A 253 25.82 -11.58 10.39
C LEU A 253 26.73 -12.67 11.01
N ASN A 254 26.49 -13.96 10.72
CA ASN A 254 27.11 -15.09 11.42
C ASN A 254 26.91 -15.03 12.95
N MET A 255 25.82 -14.41 13.41
CA MET A 255 25.50 -14.33 14.83
C MET A 255 25.00 -15.70 15.30
N MET A 256 25.70 -16.31 16.26
CA MET A 256 25.13 -17.43 17.02
C MET A 256 23.87 -16.94 17.75
N PRO A 257 22.79 -17.75 17.85
CA PRO A 257 21.65 -17.38 18.67
C PRO A 257 22.14 -17.13 20.09
N GLU A 258 21.87 -15.94 20.64
CA GLU A 258 22.00 -15.70 22.07
C GLU A 258 21.24 -16.83 22.78
N LYS A 259 21.96 -17.69 23.52
CA LYS A 259 21.32 -18.56 24.51
C LYS A 259 20.52 -17.62 25.39
N ARG A 260 19.20 -17.80 25.47
CA ARG A 260 18.42 -17.21 26.55
C ARG A 260 19.08 -17.73 27.84
N THR A 261 19.88 -16.90 28.49
CA THR A 261 20.17 -17.07 29.91
C THR A 261 18.82 -16.96 30.60
N ASN A 262 18.40 -18.04 31.25
CA ASN A 262 17.31 -17.96 32.19
C ASN A 262 17.67 -16.83 33.15
N LEU A 263 16.82 -15.80 33.21
CA LEU A 263 16.82 -14.89 34.34
C LEU A 263 16.39 -15.75 35.52
N ASP A 264 17.37 -16.17 36.33
CA ASP A 264 17.12 -16.64 37.67
C ASP A 264 16.42 -15.47 38.39
N PHE A 265 15.11 -15.61 38.58
CA PHE A 265 14.37 -14.80 39.52
C PHE A 265 14.87 -15.20 40.91
N GLU A 266 15.89 -14.50 41.41
CA GLU A 266 16.16 -14.46 42.84
C GLU A 266 14.97 -13.78 43.51
N PHE A 267 14.07 -14.60 44.06
CA PHE A 267 13.15 -14.17 45.11
C PHE A 267 13.99 -13.77 46.32
N THR A 268 14.08 -12.48 46.60
CA THR A 268 14.42 -12.01 47.94
C THR A 268 13.14 -11.85 48.75
N MET A 269 13.11 -12.54 49.90
CA MET A 269 12.08 -12.47 50.94
C MET A 269 11.86 -11.05 51.47
#